data_AF-A0A6B3BYE3-F1
#
_entry.id   AF-A0A6B3BYE3-F1
#
_cell.length_a   1.000
_cell.length_b   1.000
_cell.length_c   1.000
_cell.angle_alpha   90.00
_cell.angle_beta   90.00
_cell.angle_gamma   90.00
#
_symmetry.space_group_name_H-M   'P 1'
#
loop_
_entity.id
_entity.type
_entity.pdbx_description
1 polymer ?
#
loop_
_entity_poly.entity_id
_entity_poly.type
_entity_poly.pdbx_seq_one_letter_code
_entity_poly.pdbx_strand_id
1 'polypeptide(L)'
;MSWSMFVFRDHWADAHDRQQVAFMAFSTLYAEAVPAYRETEWLRHWQSSWPEVADTQPNGLSDLDADGYLTDDERVAWFREFLRDYRLWVASAADTIRLLTRYEPDNLVAFAMTMEAVIAGDAGHPNVRSTTHLTRDTS
;
A
#
# COMPACT_ATOMS: atom_id res chain seq x y z
N MET A 1 15.10 -12.41 9.29
CA MET A 1 13.79 -11.81 8.95
C MET A 1 13.18 -11.30 10.24
N SER A 2 12.73 -10.05 10.25
CA SER A 2 12.11 -9.44 11.43
C SER A 2 10.64 -9.83 11.58
N TRP A 3 10.06 -9.58 12.75
CA TRP A 3 8.64 -9.89 13.04
C TRP A 3 7.70 -9.18 12.07
N SER A 4 7.97 -7.91 11.74
CA SER A 4 7.14 -7.13 10.81
C SER A 4 7.08 -7.75 9.42
N MET A 5 8.16 -8.41 8.98
CA MET A 5 8.20 -9.14 7.71
C MET A 5 7.34 -10.38 7.69
N PHE A 6 7.32 -11.12 8.80
CA PHE A 6 6.44 -12.28 8.93
C PHE A 6 4.97 -11.84 8.88
N VAL A 7 4.64 -10.81 9.65
CA VAL A 7 3.28 -10.24 9.68
C VAL A 7 2.85 -9.77 8.29
N PHE A 8 3.71 -9.03 7.59
CA PHE A 8 3.40 -8.52 6.26
C PHE A 8 3.14 -9.65 5.25
N ARG A 9 3.90 -10.74 5.29
CA ARG A 9 3.74 -11.88 4.35
C ARG A 9 2.49 -12.71 4.61
N ASP A 10 2.07 -12.75 5.86
CA ASP A 10 0.92 -13.56 6.29
C ASP A 10 -0.42 -12.84 6.08
N HIS A 11 -0.40 -11.56 5.70
CA HIS A 11 -1.59 -10.72 5.56
C HIS A 11 -1.59 -9.93 4.26
N TRP A 12 -2.76 -9.77 3.63
CA TRP A 12 -2.91 -8.99 2.40
C TRP A 12 -4.16 -8.10 2.42
N ALA A 13 -4.13 -7.02 1.64
CA ALA A 13 -5.24 -6.08 1.49
C ALA A 13 -6.20 -6.56 0.39
N ASP A 14 -7.47 -6.80 0.77
CA ASP A 14 -8.56 -7.06 -0.16
C ASP A 14 -8.98 -5.73 -0.81
N ALA A 15 -8.71 -5.59 -2.10
CA ALA A 15 -8.98 -4.38 -2.86
C ALA A 15 -9.26 -4.67 -4.33
N HIS A 16 -10.06 -3.78 -4.93
CA HIS A 16 -10.32 -3.81 -6.36
C HIS A 16 -9.20 -3.11 -7.12
N ASP A 17 -8.87 -3.60 -8.33
CA ASP A 17 -7.82 -3.07 -9.22
C ASP A 17 -7.85 -1.54 -9.32
N ARG A 18 -9.05 -0.96 -9.44
CA ARG A 18 -9.24 0.50 -9.53
C ARG A 18 -8.75 1.26 -8.29
N GLN A 19 -8.95 0.73 -7.09
CA GLN A 19 -8.52 1.38 -5.85
C GLN A 19 -7.01 1.36 -5.71
N GLN A 20 -6.42 0.23 -6.05
CA GLN A 20 -4.98 0.04 -6.04
C GLN A 20 -4.28 0.89 -7.11
N VAL A 21 -4.79 0.91 -8.34
CA VAL A 21 -4.28 1.77 -9.42
C VAL A 21 -4.34 3.24 -9.04
N ALA A 22 -5.45 3.68 -8.42
CA ALA A 22 -5.56 5.03 -7.93
C ALA A 22 -4.55 5.30 -6.81
N PHE A 23 -4.43 4.41 -5.82
CA PHE A 23 -3.43 4.55 -4.76
C PHE A 23 -2.01 4.65 -5.32
N MET A 24 -1.63 3.78 -6.25
CA MET A 24 -0.34 3.82 -6.93
C MET A 24 -0.13 5.18 -7.62
N ALA A 25 -1.05 5.62 -8.48
CA ALA A 25 -0.91 6.90 -9.16
C ALA A 25 -0.74 8.09 -8.20
N PHE A 26 -1.57 8.18 -7.15
CA PHE A 26 -1.54 9.29 -6.21
C PHE A 26 -0.35 9.22 -5.24
N SER A 27 0.09 8.03 -4.85
CA SER A 27 1.24 7.86 -3.95
C SER A 27 2.56 8.18 -4.67
N THR A 28 2.69 7.92 -5.97
CA THR A 28 3.80 8.43 -6.80
C THR A 28 3.78 9.96 -6.86
N LEU A 29 2.61 10.56 -7.18
CA LEU A 29 2.49 12.02 -7.23
C LEU A 29 2.89 12.68 -5.90
N TYR A 30 2.47 12.08 -4.79
CA TYR A 30 2.81 12.55 -3.47
C TYR A 30 4.32 12.43 -3.18
N ALA A 31 4.92 11.27 -3.46
CA ALA A 31 6.33 11.05 -3.21
C ALA A 31 7.23 11.99 -4.03
N GLU A 32 6.88 12.24 -5.29
CA GLU A 32 7.59 13.21 -6.15
C GLU A 32 7.52 14.65 -5.62
N ALA A 33 6.41 15.00 -4.95
CA ALA A 33 6.20 16.33 -4.40
C ALA A 33 6.96 16.59 -3.09
N VAL A 34 7.44 15.54 -2.39
CA VAL A 34 8.07 15.64 -1.07
C VAL A 34 9.52 15.17 -1.13
N PRO A 35 10.52 16.06 -0.90
CA PRO A 35 11.94 15.71 -1.07
C PRO A 35 12.39 14.45 -0.32
N ALA A 36 11.92 14.24 0.92
CA ALA A 36 12.28 13.08 1.72
C ALA A 36 11.89 11.75 1.04
N TYR A 37 10.70 11.70 0.42
CA TYR A 37 10.22 10.51 -0.27
C TYR A 37 10.82 10.39 -1.68
N ARG A 38 10.93 11.50 -2.40
CA ARG A 38 11.58 11.57 -3.72
C ARG A 38 13.04 11.10 -3.67
N GLU A 39 13.77 11.36 -2.58
CA GLU A 39 15.20 11.01 -2.47
C GLU A 39 15.44 9.61 -1.90
N THR A 40 14.37 8.93 -1.46
CA THR A 40 14.44 7.56 -0.96
C THR A 40 14.54 6.57 -2.12
N GLU A 41 15.74 6.04 -2.37
CA GLU A 41 16.03 5.21 -3.55
C GLU A 41 15.16 3.96 -3.68
N TRP A 42 14.97 3.21 -2.60
CA TRP A 42 14.15 2.00 -2.64
C TRP A 42 12.67 2.31 -2.91
N LEU A 43 12.16 3.43 -2.40
CA LEU A 43 10.78 3.87 -2.60
C LEU A 43 10.55 4.28 -4.06
N ARG A 44 11.53 4.95 -4.68
CA ARG A 44 11.50 5.25 -6.12
C ARG A 44 11.57 3.99 -6.98
N HIS A 45 12.45 3.06 -6.62
CA HIS A 45 12.57 1.80 -7.36
C HIS A 45 11.27 1.01 -7.31
N TRP A 46 10.65 0.95 -6.12
CA TRP A 46 9.34 0.37 -5.90
C TRP A 46 8.25 1.02 -6.75
N GLN A 47 8.16 2.36 -6.74
CA GLN A 47 7.20 3.09 -7.57
C GLN A 47 7.39 2.86 -9.07
N SER A 48 8.64 2.65 -9.49
CA SER A 48 8.98 2.42 -10.89
C SER A 48 8.66 0.99 -11.35
N SER A 49 8.53 0.01 -10.45
CA SER A 49 8.18 -1.36 -10.80
C SER A 49 6.67 -1.57 -10.96
N TRP A 50 5.84 -0.65 -10.45
CA TRP A 50 4.38 -0.77 -10.47
C TRP A 50 3.74 -1.00 -11.84
N PRO A 51 4.14 -0.32 -12.93
CA PRO A 51 3.55 -0.56 -14.24
C PRO A 51 3.73 -1.99 -14.74
N GLU A 52 4.76 -2.69 -14.27
CA GLU A 52 5.06 -4.07 -14.66
C GLU A 52 4.26 -5.09 -13.84
N VAL A 53 3.82 -4.72 -12.63
CA VAL A 53 3.14 -5.64 -11.70
C VAL A 53 1.64 -5.40 -11.56
N ALA A 54 1.14 -4.17 -11.77
CA ALA A 54 -0.23 -3.73 -11.48
C ALA A 54 -1.37 -4.57 -12.09
N ASP A 55 -1.15 -5.22 -13.23
CA ASP A 55 -2.17 -6.03 -13.93
C ASP A 55 -1.91 -7.55 -13.80
N THR A 56 -0.91 -7.95 -13.02
CA THR A 56 -0.37 -9.32 -13.09
C THR A 56 -0.82 -10.24 -11.95
N GLN A 57 -1.48 -9.72 -10.91
CA GLN A 57 -1.68 -10.49 -9.68
C GLN A 57 -3.11 -10.38 -9.10
N PRO A 58 -3.59 -11.42 -8.39
CA PRO A 58 -5.00 -11.55 -7.99
C PRO A 58 -5.38 -10.83 -6.68
N ASN A 59 -4.44 -10.25 -5.94
CA ASN A 59 -4.71 -9.57 -4.67
C ASN A 59 -3.84 -8.33 -4.45
N GLY A 60 -4.39 -7.28 -3.84
CA GLY A 60 -3.76 -5.96 -3.82
C GLY A 60 -2.48 -5.79 -3.01
N LEU A 61 -1.95 -6.85 -2.40
CA LEU A 61 -0.66 -6.82 -1.70
C LEU A 61 0.50 -7.30 -2.57
N SER A 62 0.26 -8.23 -3.48
CA SER A 62 1.32 -8.81 -4.27
C SER A 62 1.95 -7.80 -5.24
N ASP A 63 1.21 -6.74 -5.55
CA ASP A 63 1.68 -5.60 -6.35
C ASP A 63 2.61 -4.65 -5.61
N LEU A 64 2.76 -4.84 -4.30
CA LEU A 64 3.70 -4.08 -3.48
C LEU A 64 5.06 -4.76 -3.36
N ASP A 65 5.21 -6.00 -3.85
CA ASP A 65 6.47 -6.79 -3.84
C ASP A 65 7.31 -6.55 -2.57
N ALA A 66 6.70 -6.83 -1.40
CA ALA A 66 7.37 -6.54 -0.14
C ALA A 66 8.65 -7.36 0.07
N ASP A 67 8.77 -8.50 -0.60
CA ASP A 67 9.99 -9.29 -0.61
C ASP A 67 11.16 -8.55 -1.29
N GLY A 68 10.88 -7.75 -2.32
CA GLY A 68 11.86 -6.89 -2.98
C GLY A 68 12.11 -5.55 -2.27
N TYR A 69 11.07 -4.94 -1.68
CA TYR A 69 11.12 -3.53 -1.31
C TYR A 69 11.03 -3.23 0.19
N LEU A 70 10.22 -3.95 0.94
CA LEU A 70 10.08 -3.77 2.39
C LEU A 70 10.94 -4.81 3.09
N THR A 71 12.27 -4.74 3.04
CA THR A 71 13.14 -5.87 3.41
C THR A 71 13.44 -6.02 4.91
N ASP A 72 13.12 -5.01 5.71
CA ASP A 72 13.54 -4.87 7.09
C ASP A 72 12.60 -3.92 7.87
N ASP A 73 12.73 -3.92 9.20
CA ASP A 73 11.88 -3.11 10.08
C ASP A 73 12.03 -1.60 9.86
N GLU A 74 13.19 -1.13 9.40
CA GLU A 74 13.41 0.29 9.13
C GLU A 74 12.60 0.75 7.92
N ARG A 75 12.65 -0.02 6.82
CA ARG A 75 11.82 0.24 5.64
C ARG A 75 10.33 0.10 5.94
N VAL A 76 9.94 -0.86 6.78
CA VAL A 76 8.55 -0.98 7.22
C VAL A 76 8.11 0.23 8.04
N ALA A 77 8.94 0.71 8.98
CA ALA A 77 8.65 1.92 9.75
C ALA A 77 8.52 3.15 8.84
N TRP A 78 9.45 3.31 7.89
CA TRP A 78 9.42 4.38 6.90
C TRP A 78 8.17 4.32 6.01
N PHE A 79 7.77 3.13 5.60
CA PHE A 79 6.56 2.96 4.80
C PHE A 79 5.28 3.32 5.57
N ARG A 80 5.23 3.03 6.89
CA ARG A 80 4.12 3.48 7.75
C ARG A 80 4.09 5.00 7.88
N GLU A 81 5.24 5.65 7.99
CA GLU A 81 5.35 7.12 7.99
C GLU A 81 4.85 7.71 6.67
N PHE A 82 5.29 7.14 5.54
CA PHE A 82 4.80 7.49 4.22
C PHE A 82 3.27 7.38 4.10
N LEU A 83 2.67 6.27 4.55
CA LEU A 83 1.21 6.08 4.53
C LEU A 83 0.49 7.12 5.38
N ARG A 84 1.06 7.49 6.53
CA ARG A 84 0.49 8.53 7.39
C ARG A 84 0.51 9.90 6.71
N ASP A 85 1.64 10.29 6.16
CA ASP A 85 1.77 11.61 5.55
C ASP A 85 0.99 11.71 4.23
N TYR A 86 0.95 10.61 3.47
CA TYR A 86 0.09 10.47 2.30
C TYR A 86 -1.37 10.76 2.62
N ARG A 87 -1.91 10.21 3.72
CA ARG A 87 -3.30 10.47 4.14
C ARG A 87 -3.53 11.95 4.47
N LEU A 88 -2.57 12.60 5.14
CA LEU A 88 -2.65 14.04 5.43
C LEU A 88 -2.62 14.88 4.15
N TRP A 89 -1.82 14.48 3.18
CA TRP A 89 -1.76 15.13 1.87
C TRP A 89 -3.04 14.92 1.06
N VAL A 90 -3.59 13.70 1.02
CA VAL A 90 -4.87 13.42 0.34
C VAL A 90 -5.98 14.28 0.95
N ALA A 91 -6.02 14.38 2.29
CA ALA A 91 -7.00 15.22 2.97
C ALA A 91 -6.86 16.71 2.62
N SER A 92 -5.64 17.23 2.51
CA SER A 92 -5.41 18.63 2.13
C SER A 92 -5.68 18.91 0.65
N ALA A 93 -5.52 17.90 -0.21
CA ALA A 93 -5.74 18.00 -1.66
C ALA A 93 -7.12 17.49 -2.11
N ALA A 94 -8.02 17.15 -1.18
CA ALA A 94 -9.24 16.40 -1.45
C ALA A 94 -10.12 17.02 -2.56
N ASP A 95 -10.36 18.34 -2.50
CA ASP A 95 -11.19 19.04 -3.49
C ASP A 95 -10.55 19.04 -4.88
N THR A 96 -9.23 19.21 -4.94
CA THR A 96 -8.46 19.16 -6.20
C THR A 96 -8.52 17.75 -6.81
N ILE A 97 -8.36 16.72 -5.99
CA ILE A 97 -8.45 15.31 -6.43
C ILE A 97 -9.83 15.03 -7.02
N ARG A 98 -10.91 15.39 -6.30
CA ARG A 98 -12.29 15.23 -6.79
C ARG A 98 -12.51 15.98 -8.10
N LEU A 99 -12.09 17.25 -8.16
CA LEU A 99 -12.27 18.10 -9.34
C LEU A 99 -11.58 17.54 -10.58
N LEU A 100 -10.32 17.11 -10.45
CA LEU A 100 -9.50 16.72 -11.61
C LEU A 100 -9.74 15.28 -12.06
N THR A 101 -10.03 14.37 -11.13
CA THR A 101 -10.07 12.93 -11.43
C THR A 101 -11.44 12.29 -11.24
N ARG A 102 -12.38 12.99 -10.61
CA ARG A 102 -13.66 12.45 -10.11
C ARG A 102 -13.50 11.24 -9.19
N TYR A 103 -12.29 11.01 -8.68
CA TYR A 103 -12.02 9.97 -7.71
C TYR A 103 -12.34 10.48 -6.32
N GLU A 104 -12.83 9.61 -5.45
CA GLU A 104 -13.15 9.97 -4.07
C GLU A 104 -11.90 9.85 -3.18
N PRO A 105 -11.38 10.95 -2.60
CA PRO A 105 -10.19 10.96 -1.74
C PRO A 105 -10.31 10.01 -0.56
N ASP A 106 -11.51 9.84 0.00
CA ASP A 106 -11.75 8.95 1.13
C ASP A 106 -11.43 7.48 0.78
N ASN A 107 -11.58 7.08 -0.48
CA ASN A 107 -11.18 5.75 -0.93
C ASN A 107 -9.65 5.57 -0.93
N LEU A 108 -8.88 6.62 -1.21
CA LEU A 108 -7.41 6.60 -1.12
C LEU A 108 -6.97 6.49 0.34
N VAL A 109 -7.62 7.25 1.23
CA VAL A 109 -7.36 7.22 2.68
C VAL A 109 -7.69 5.84 3.24
N ALA A 110 -8.85 5.28 2.89
CA ALA A 110 -9.29 3.96 3.34
C ALA A 110 -8.33 2.85 2.89
N PHE A 111 -7.83 2.92 1.66
CA PHE A 111 -6.84 1.95 1.18
C PHE A 111 -5.50 2.09 1.92
N ALA A 112 -5.01 3.32 2.14
CA ALA A 112 -3.80 3.55 2.93
C ALA A 112 -3.94 3.07 4.39
N MET A 113 -5.13 3.16 4.98
CA MET A 113 -5.43 2.57 6.30
C MET A 113 -5.44 1.05 6.27
N THR A 114 -6.00 0.46 5.21
CA THR A 114 -5.97 -1.00 5.01
C THR A 114 -4.53 -1.50 4.92
N MET A 115 -3.67 -0.77 4.20
CA MET A 115 -2.24 -1.07 4.10
C MET A 115 -1.52 -1.01 5.46
N GLU A 116 -1.84 -0.02 6.29
CA GLU A 116 -1.29 0.04 7.64
C GLU A 116 -1.78 -1.11 8.52
N ALA A 117 -3.05 -1.51 8.38
CA ALA A 117 -3.62 -2.66 9.07
C ALA A 117 -2.94 -3.97 8.65
N VAL A 118 -2.60 -4.15 7.37
CA VAL A 118 -1.80 -5.29 6.91
C VAL A 118 -0.41 -5.29 7.55
N ILE A 119 0.30 -4.17 7.56
CA ILE A 119 1.62 -4.04 8.19
C ILE A 119 1.55 -4.41 9.69
N ALA A 120 0.44 -4.06 10.35
CA ALA A 120 0.21 -4.37 11.75
C ALA A 120 -0.30 -5.80 12.00
N GLY A 121 -0.70 -6.54 10.96
CA GLY A 121 -1.32 -7.87 11.11
C GLY A 121 -2.71 -7.82 11.74
N ASP A 122 -3.44 -6.72 11.52
CA ASP A 122 -4.76 -6.54 12.10
C ASP A 122 -5.82 -7.34 11.34
N ALA A 123 -5.97 -8.62 11.72
CA ALA A 123 -6.98 -9.51 11.19
C ALA A 123 -8.43 -9.11 11.56
N GLY A 124 -8.62 -8.13 12.45
CA GLY A 124 -9.93 -7.55 12.75
C GLY A 124 -10.40 -6.53 11.71
N HIS A 125 -9.49 -6.04 10.87
CA HIS A 125 -9.81 -5.09 9.81
C HIS A 125 -10.56 -5.81 8.67
N PRO A 126 -11.73 -5.29 8.21
CA PRO A 126 -12.62 -6.02 7.30
C PRO A 126 -11.99 -6.34 5.93
N ASN A 127 -11.02 -5.53 5.51
CA ASN A 127 -10.30 -5.67 4.24
C ASN A 127 -8.90 -6.31 4.41
N VAL A 128 -8.55 -6.79 5.61
CA VAL A 128 -7.32 -7.57 5.81
C VAL A 128 -7.68 -9.05 5.73
N ARG A 129 -6.89 -9.80 4.98
CA ARG A 129 -7.02 -11.24 4.81
C ARG A 129 -5.73 -11.90 5.23
N SER A 130 -5.82 -13.10 5.78
CA SER A 130 -4.64 -13.91 6.10
C SER A 130 -4.42 -14.99 5.05
N THR A 131 -3.16 -15.19 4.66
CA THR A 131 -2.75 -16.24 3.72
C THR A 131 -2.98 -17.65 4.30
N THR A 132 -3.04 -17.78 5.63
CA THR A 132 -3.19 -19.05 6.36
C THR A 132 -4.59 -19.69 6.22
N HIS A 133 -5.59 -18.96 5.71
CA HIS A 133 -6.95 -19.49 5.53
C HIS A 133 -7.15 -20.28 4.21
N LEU A 134 -6.19 -20.28 3.29
CA LEU A 134 -6.29 -21.00 2.01
C LEU A 134 -5.77 -22.45 2.05
N THR A 135 -5.16 -22.89 3.16
CA THR A 135 -4.58 -24.23 3.30
C THR A 135 -5.44 -25.23 4.09
N ARG A 136 -6.67 -24.87 4.45
CA ARG A 136 -7.53 -25.71 5.30
C ARG A 136 -8.91 -25.94 4.68
N ASP A 137 -8.94 -26.50 3.47
CA ASP A 137 -10.08 -27.26 2.95
C ASP A 137 -9.63 -28.18 1.79
N THR A 138 -8.84 -29.19 2.14
CA THR A 138 -8.74 -30.44 1.38
C THR A 138 -8.70 -31.59 2.37
N SER A 139 -9.87 -31.97 2.87
CA SER A 139 -10.12 -33.29 3.47
C SER A 139 -10.87 -34.16 2.48
#